data_AF-A0A2H3CAG4-F1
#
_entry.id   AF-A0A2H3CAG4-F1
#
_cell.length_a   1.000
_cell.length_b   1.000
_cell.length_c   1.000
_cell.angle_alpha   90.00
_cell.angle_beta   90.00
_cell.angle_gamma   90.00
#
_symmetry.space_group_name_H-M   'P 1'
#
loop_
_entity.id
_entity.type
_entity.pdbx_description
1 polymer ?
#
loop_
_entity_poly.entity_id
_entity_poly.type
_entity_poly.pdbx_seq_one_letter_code
_entity_poly.pdbx_strand_id
1 'polypeptide(L)'
;EKRVLTLMNEVRAVTSHVAALSSSKVGMRNKIRGLMFDQGMPSFYITINPADVFNPVVRFLAGDDIDVHNLLPSQMSGFLQQGLLVSKNPFVTMKFFEIYMKNFIKTVLGYDPDSSDLEGGALGVVRAYYGCVEAQGRGTLHCHMLIWVEGGLNPNKIKARVMKE
;
A
#
# COMPACT_ATOMS: atom_id res chain seq x y z
N GLU A 1 -26.69 -14.19 27.40
CA GLU A 1 -25.28 -14.25 26.98
C GLU A 1 -25.03 -15.11 25.73
N LYS A 2 -25.28 -16.43 25.73
CA LYS A 2 -25.06 -17.31 24.55
C LYS A 2 -25.69 -16.81 23.24
N ARG A 3 -26.95 -16.35 23.28
CA ARG A 3 -27.66 -15.79 22.11
C ARG A 3 -26.98 -14.55 21.53
N VAL A 4 -26.38 -13.71 22.38
CA VAL A 4 -25.65 -12.51 21.95
C VAL A 4 -24.34 -12.89 21.27
N LEU A 5 -23.64 -13.89 21.78
CA LEU A 5 -22.41 -14.42 21.17
C LEU A 5 -22.69 -15.07 19.81
N THR A 6 -23.78 -15.84 19.69
CA THR A 6 -24.20 -16.41 18.40
C THR A 6 -24.48 -15.33 17.37
N LEU A 7 -25.27 -14.31 17.73
CA LEU A 7 -25.54 -13.18 16.85
C LEU A 7 -24.25 -12.44 16.44
N MET A 8 -23.34 -12.19 17.38
CA MET A 8 -22.05 -11.58 17.06
C MET A 8 -21.21 -12.41 16.09
N ASN A 9 -21.26 -13.74 16.17
CA ASN A 9 -20.57 -14.62 15.24
C ASN A 9 -21.19 -14.60 13.85
N GLU A 10 -22.51 -14.60 13.75
CA GLU A 10 -23.24 -14.47 12.47
C GLU A 10 -22.93 -13.13 11.79
N VAL A 11 -22.99 -12.02 12.56
CA VAL A 11 -22.63 -10.69 12.05
C VAL A 11 -21.17 -10.66 11.59
N ARG A 12 -20.23 -11.25 12.34
CA ARG A 12 -18.82 -11.35 11.93
C ARG A 12 -18.63 -12.15 10.65
N ALA A 13 -19.37 -13.25 10.49
CA ALA A 13 -19.31 -14.08 9.29
C ALA A 13 -19.76 -13.30 8.04
N VAL A 14 -20.90 -12.60 8.13
CA VAL A 14 -21.43 -11.79 7.01
C VAL A 14 -20.51 -10.60 6.71
N THR A 15 -19.99 -9.93 7.73
CA THR A 15 -19.15 -8.74 7.58
C THR A 15 -17.71 -9.03 7.15
N SER A 16 -17.27 -10.29 7.19
CA SER A 16 -15.87 -10.67 6.92
C SER A 16 -15.38 -10.30 5.51
N HIS A 17 -16.30 -10.22 4.55
CA HIS A 17 -16.02 -9.87 3.15
C HIS A 17 -16.21 -8.38 2.86
N VAL A 18 -16.70 -7.60 3.82
CA VAL A 18 -16.86 -6.15 3.67
C VAL A 18 -15.56 -5.49 4.08
N ALA A 19 -14.94 -4.80 3.13
CA ALA A 19 -13.70 -4.06 3.36
C ALA A 19 -13.85 -3.07 4.53
N ALA A 20 -12.75 -2.85 5.26
CA ALA A 20 -12.64 -1.94 6.39
C ALA A 20 -13.44 -2.29 7.67
N LEU A 21 -14.22 -3.39 7.69
CA LEU A 21 -14.86 -3.87 8.93
C LEU A 21 -13.89 -4.66 9.82
N SER A 22 -14.20 -4.76 11.11
CA SER A 22 -13.36 -5.40 12.12
C SER A 22 -13.04 -6.87 11.82
N SER A 23 -13.98 -7.59 11.21
CA SER A 23 -13.82 -8.97 10.73
C SER A 23 -12.85 -9.09 9.56
N SER A 24 -12.88 -8.17 8.58
CA SER A 24 -11.89 -8.12 7.49
C SER A 24 -10.46 -7.90 8.02
N LYS A 25 -10.30 -7.08 9.06
CA LYS A 25 -9.01 -6.83 9.73
C LYS A 25 -8.45 -8.09 10.40
N VAL A 26 -9.30 -9.01 10.88
CA VAL A 26 -8.86 -10.31 11.42
C VAL A 26 -8.26 -11.16 10.30
N GLY A 27 -8.93 -11.24 9.15
CA GLY A 27 -8.42 -11.96 7.98
C GLY A 27 -7.07 -11.42 7.51
N MET A 28 -6.92 -10.09 7.44
CA MET A 28 -5.65 -9.44 7.08
C MET A 28 -4.53 -9.77 8.07
N ARG A 29 -4.80 -9.73 9.38
CA ARG A 29 -3.82 -10.13 10.40
C ARG A 29 -3.41 -11.59 10.27
N ASN A 30 -4.35 -12.48 9.93
CA ASN A 30 -4.04 -13.89 9.73
C ASN A 30 -3.15 -14.11 8.50
N LYS A 31 -3.34 -13.36 7.42
CA LYS A 31 -2.44 -13.37 6.25
C LYS A 31 -1.03 -12.90 6.63
N ILE A 32 -0.91 -11.81 7.38
CA ILE A 32 0.38 -11.32 7.88
C ILE A 32 1.07 -12.37 8.74
N ARG A 33 0.34 -13.03 9.66
CA ARG A 33 0.89 -14.11 10.49
C ARG A 33 1.34 -15.32 9.66
N GLY A 34 0.59 -15.69 8.62
CA GLY A 34 0.98 -16.75 7.69
C GLY A 34 2.28 -16.41 6.97
N LEU A 35 2.40 -15.19 6.45
CA LEU A 35 3.66 -14.71 5.84
C LEU A 35 4.80 -14.67 6.85
N MET A 36 4.53 -14.29 8.11
CA MET A 36 5.56 -14.30 9.15
C MET A 36 6.04 -15.72 9.50
N PHE A 37 5.15 -16.71 9.41
CA PHE A 37 5.50 -18.11 9.62
C PHE A 37 6.38 -18.65 8.49
N ASP A 38 6.10 -18.26 7.24
CA ASP A 38 6.78 -18.73 6.05
C ASP A 38 8.10 -17.99 5.76
N GLN A 39 8.09 -16.65 5.85
CA GLN A 39 9.19 -15.77 5.47
C GLN A 39 9.96 -15.20 6.69
N GLY A 40 9.51 -15.48 7.91
CA GLY A 40 10.09 -14.91 9.14
C GLY A 40 9.62 -13.47 9.42
N MET A 41 10.42 -12.69 10.15
CA MET A 41 10.03 -11.32 10.51
C MET A 41 10.17 -10.39 9.29
N PRO A 42 9.20 -9.49 9.01
CA PRO A 42 9.33 -8.47 7.97
C PRO A 42 10.56 -7.59 8.24
N SER A 43 11.25 -7.22 7.16
CA SER A 43 12.43 -6.37 7.19
C SER A 43 12.06 -4.89 7.28
N PHE A 44 10.98 -4.49 6.59
CA PHE A 44 10.53 -3.10 6.56
C PHE A 44 9.02 -2.99 6.77
N TYR A 45 8.63 -1.91 7.44
CA TYR A 45 7.26 -1.41 7.49
C TYR A 45 7.24 -0.01 6.89
N ILE A 46 6.58 0.15 5.75
CA ILE A 46 6.54 1.42 5.00
C ILE A 46 5.11 1.89 4.80
N THR A 47 4.94 3.20 4.70
CA THR A 47 3.67 3.82 4.32
C THR A 47 3.86 4.55 3.01
N ILE A 48 3.11 4.17 1.99
CA ILE A 48 3.12 4.81 0.67
C ILE A 48 1.89 5.70 0.59
N ASN A 49 2.10 7.01 0.52
CA ASN A 49 1.04 8.01 0.43
C ASN A 49 1.25 8.89 -0.81
N PRO A 50 0.73 8.49 -1.99
CA PRO A 50 0.86 9.26 -3.21
C PRO A 50 0.10 10.59 -3.08
N ALA A 51 0.75 11.70 -3.46
CA ALA A 51 0.18 13.04 -3.36
C ALA A 51 -0.80 13.36 -4.50
N ASP A 52 -1.97 12.74 -4.50
CA ASP A 52 -3.03 12.92 -5.51
C ASP A 52 -3.50 14.37 -5.73
N VAL A 53 -3.56 15.19 -4.67
CA VAL A 53 -3.99 16.61 -4.76
C VAL A 53 -2.94 17.51 -5.42
N PHE A 54 -1.69 17.06 -5.55
CA PHE A 54 -0.60 17.85 -6.14
C PHE A 54 0.03 17.17 -7.36
N ASN A 55 -0.37 15.94 -7.70
CA ASN A 55 0.27 15.19 -8.76
C ASN A 55 -0.41 15.46 -10.11
N PRO A 56 0.33 15.96 -11.13
CA PRO A 56 -0.25 16.27 -12.43
C PRO A 56 -0.80 15.04 -13.17
N VAL A 57 -0.31 13.83 -12.86
CA VAL A 57 -0.80 12.57 -13.45
C VAL A 57 -2.29 12.38 -13.18
N VAL A 58 -2.81 12.85 -12.04
CA VAL A 58 -4.25 12.79 -11.73
C VAL A 58 -5.06 13.58 -12.74
N ARG A 59 -4.56 14.73 -13.20
CA ARG A 59 -5.23 15.56 -14.20
C ARG A 59 -5.15 14.95 -15.59
N PHE A 60 -3.97 14.44 -15.97
CA PHE A 60 -3.80 13.70 -17.20
C PHE A 60 -4.79 12.52 -17.29
N LEU A 61 -4.94 11.75 -16.20
CA LEU A 61 -5.91 10.65 -16.12
C LEU A 61 -7.37 11.13 -16.10
N ALA A 62 -7.63 12.38 -15.72
CA ALA A 62 -8.96 12.99 -15.81
C ALA A 62 -9.30 13.47 -17.24
N GLY A 63 -8.35 13.42 -18.17
CA GLY A 63 -8.52 13.87 -19.56
C GLY A 63 -8.17 15.33 -19.81
N ASP A 64 -7.48 16.00 -18.87
CA ASP A 64 -6.94 17.32 -19.13
C ASP A 64 -5.81 17.21 -20.18
N ASP A 65 -5.78 18.16 -21.13
CA ASP A 65 -4.73 18.26 -22.14
C ASP A 65 -3.45 18.83 -21.52
N ILE A 66 -2.61 17.94 -20.98
CA ILE A 66 -1.39 18.27 -20.26
C ILE A 66 -0.26 17.36 -20.73
N ASP A 67 0.86 17.98 -21.11
CA ASP A 67 2.11 17.25 -21.29
C ASP A 67 2.77 17.00 -19.92
N VAL A 68 2.71 15.74 -19.47
CA VAL A 68 3.30 15.28 -18.20
C VAL A 68 4.82 15.41 -18.19
N HIS A 69 5.47 15.36 -19.36
CA HIS A 69 6.92 15.41 -19.46
C HIS A 69 7.49 16.84 -19.48
N ASN A 70 6.70 17.81 -19.97
CA ASN A 70 7.14 19.21 -20.13
C ASN A 70 6.28 20.20 -19.32
N LEU A 71 5.89 19.80 -18.11
CA LEU A 71 4.96 20.55 -17.28
C LEU A 71 5.64 21.77 -16.64
N LEU A 72 5.17 22.96 -16.98
CA LEU A 72 5.64 24.20 -16.37
C LEU A 72 4.99 24.41 -15.00
N PRO A 73 5.68 25.01 -14.01
CA PRO A 73 5.09 25.32 -12.70
C PRO A 73 3.79 26.14 -12.78
N SER A 74 3.66 26.99 -13.80
CA SER A 74 2.44 27.79 -14.06
C SER A 74 1.25 26.96 -14.54
N GLN A 75 1.48 25.75 -15.05
CA GLN A 75 0.43 24.84 -15.52
C GLN A 75 -0.07 23.91 -14.40
N MET A 76 0.55 23.95 -13.22
CA MET A 76 0.09 23.22 -12.04
C MET A 76 -1.22 23.81 -11.52
N SER A 77 -2.18 22.95 -11.22
CA SER A 77 -3.44 23.40 -10.62
C SER A 77 -3.20 23.89 -9.21
N GLY A 78 -3.94 24.92 -8.81
CA GLY A 78 -4.04 25.27 -7.40
C GLY A 78 -4.65 24.12 -6.59
N PHE A 79 -4.24 24.01 -5.32
CA PHE A 79 -4.73 22.99 -4.37
C PHE A 79 -6.26 22.82 -4.38
N LEU A 80 -7.00 23.93 -4.42
CA LEU A 80 -8.46 23.92 -4.41
C LEU A 80 -9.05 23.28 -5.69
N GLN A 81 -8.50 23.63 -6.85
CA GLN A 81 -9.01 23.14 -8.14
C GLN A 81 -8.76 21.64 -8.29
N GLN A 82 -7.58 21.16 -7.88
CA GLN A 82 -7.26 19.75 -7.91
C GLN A 82 -8.02 18.96 -6.83
N GLY A 83 -8.21 19.53 -5.64
CA GLY A 83 -9.08 18.94 -4.60
C GLY A 83 -10.53 18.79 -5.06
N LEU A 84 -11.06 19.76 -5.81
CA LEU A 84 -12.38 19.67 -6.45
C LEU A 84 -12.45 18.55 -7.49
N LEU A 85 -11.41 18.39 -8.32
CA LEU A 85 -11.32 17.30 -9.29
C LEU A 85 -11.35 15.93 -8.61
N VAL A 86 -10.50 15.74 -7.60
CA VAL A 86 -10.41 14.50 -6.80
C VAL A 86 -11.75 14.19 -6.13
N SER A 87 -12.43 15.20 -5.61
CA SER A 87 -13.72 15.04 -4.94
C SER A 87 -14.85 14.70 -5.93
N LYS A 88 -14.83 15.28 -7.14
CA LYS A 88 -15.84 15.03 -8.18
C LYS A 88 -15.65 13.69 -8.88
N ASN A 89 -14.42 13.22 -9.01
CA ASN A 89 -14.09 12.01 -9.75
C ASN A 89 -13.18 11.07 -8.93
N PRO A 90 -13.73 10.36 -7.92
CA PRO A 90 -12.94 9.46 -7.07
C PRO A 90 -12.34 8.27 -7.85
N PHE A 91 -12.89 7.94 -9.03
CA PHE A 91 -12.37 6.88 -9.88
C PHE A 91 -10.99 7.22 -10.43
N VAL A 92 -10.75 8.46 -10.85
CA VAL A 92 -9.44 8.89 -11.36
C VAL A 92 -8.36 8.78 -10.27
N THR A 93 -8.70 9.16 -9.04
CA THR A 93 -7.80 9.03 -7.88
C THR A 93 -7.47 7.57 -7.57
N MET A 94 -8.48 6.69 -7.65
CA MET A 94 -8.30 5.24 -7.48
C MET A 94 -7.40 4.66 -8.59
N LYS A 95 -7.58 5.09 -9.85
CA LYS A 95 -6.73 4.69 -10.96
C LYS A 95 -5.30 5.18 -10.83
N PHE A 96 -5.10 6.44 -10.45
CA PHE A 96 -3.79 7.00 -10.14
C PHE A 96 -3.09 6.17 -9.07
N PHE A 97 -3.77 5.88 -7.97
CA PHE A 97 -3.23 5.07 -6.88
C PHE A 97 -2.87 3.65 -7.35
N GLU A 98 -3.74 3.00 -8.12
CA GLU A 98 -3.48 1.66 -8.69
C GLU A 98 -2.21 1.64 -9.54
N ILE A 99 -2.06 2.61 -10.46
CA ILE A 99 -0.90 2.74 -11.33
C ILE A 99 0.36 3.00 -10.50
N TYR A 100 0.29 3.91 -9.53
CA TYR A 100 1.42 4.27 -8.68
C TYR A 100 1.90 3.08 -7.87
N MET A 101 0.98 2.33 -7.25
CA MET A 101 1.32 1.15 -6.44
C MET A 101 1.91 0.02 -7.29
N LYS A 102 1.37 -0.25 -8.49
CA LYS A 102 1.93 -1.24 -9.41
C LYS A 102 3.36 -0.87 -9.83
N ASN A 103 3.59 0.39 -10.18
CA ASN A 103 4.92 0.86 -10.55
C ASN A 103 5.89 0.87 -9.36
N PHE A 104 5.41 1.17 -8.16
CA PHE A 104 6.22 1.09 -6.94
C PHE A 104 6.70 -0.35 -6.69
N ILE A 105 5.79 -1.33 -6.73
CA ILE A 105 6.13 -2.75 -6.53
C ILE A 105 7.11 -3.23 -7.62
N LYS A 106 6.82 -2.92 -8.88
CA LYS A 106 7.66 -3.36 -9.99
C LYS A 106 9.03 -2.68 -10.02
N THR A 107 9.09 -1.36 -9.84
CA THR A 107 10.31 -0.56 -10.10
C THR A 107 11.11 -0.32 -8.83
N VAL A 108 10.45 0.03 -7.73
CA VAL A 108 11.14 0.39 -6.48
C VAL A 108 11.47 -0.86 -5.68
N LEU A 109 10.52 -1.81 -5.58
CA LEU A 109 10.79 -3.07 -4.91
C LEU A 109 11.46 -4.11 -5.82
N GLY A 110 11.43 -3.90 -7.14
CA GLY A 110 11.97 -4.88 -8.08
C GLY A 110 11.25 -6.22 -7.99
N TYR A 111 9.99 -6.24 -7.54
CA TYR A 111 9.27 -7.48 -7.29
C TYR A 111 8.39 -7.84 -8.48
N ASP A 112 8.71 -8.96 -9.11
CA ASP A 112 7.91 -9.57 -10.17
C ASP A 112 7.80 -11.07 -9.90
N PRO A 113 6.59 -11.61 -9.62
CA PRO A 113 6.41 -13.02 -9.31
C PRO A 113 6.72 -13.95 -10.50
N ASP A 114 6.70 -13.43 -11.73
CA ASP A 114 6.99 -14.20 -12.94
C ASP A 114 8.47 -14.09 -13.36
N SER A 115 9.21 -13.16 -12.75
CA SER A 115 10.63 -12.94 -13.03
C SER A 115 11.51 -13.58 -11.98
N SER A 116 12.60 -14.22 -12.42
CA SER A 116 13.65 -14.75 -11.54
C SER A 116 14.78 -13.75 -11.33
N ASP A 117 14.50 -12.45 -11.46
CA ASP A 117 15.52 -11.41 -11.37
C ASP A 117 16.05 -11.30 -9.93
N LEU A 118 17.38 -11.46 -9.81
CA LEU A 118 18.10 -11.41 -8.55
C LEU A 118 18.83 -10.08 -8.36
N GLU A 119 18.71 -9.11 -9.28
CA GLU A 119 19.27 -7.77 -9.08
C GLU A 119 18.59 -7.06 -7.90
N GLY A 120 17.29 -7.33 -7.68
CA GLY A 120 16.50 -6.74 -6.61
C GLY A 120 16.18 -5.26 -6.82
N GLY A 121 15.33 -4.71 -5.96
CA GLY A 121 14.96 -3.29 -5.99
C GLY A 121 15.83 -2.41 -5.09
N ALA A 122 15.34 -1.20 -4.79
CA ALA A 122 15.98 -0.24 -3.90
C ALA A 122 16.20 -0.76 -2.47
N LEU A 123 15.42 -1.76 -2.04
CA LEU A 123 15.56 -2.41 -0.74
C LEU A 123 16.34 -3.73 -0.80
N GLY A 124 16.87 -4.11 -1.97
CA GLY A 124 17.46 -5.41 -2.26
C GLY A 124 16.46 -6.39 -2.85
N VAL A 125 16.79 -7.68 -2.83
CA VAL A 125 15.95 -8.76 -3.39
C VAL A 125 14.74 -8.99 -2.48
N VAL A 126 13.56 -8.55 -2.93
CA VAL A 126 12.29 -8.72 -2.21
C VAL A 126 11.74 -10.11 -2.45
N ARG A 127 11.44 -10.84 -1.37
CA ARG A 127 10.84 -12.19 -1.44
C ARG A 127 9.33 -12.19 -1.32
N ALA A 128 8.81 -11.27 -0.53
CA ALA A 128 7.39 -11.15 -0.27
C ALA A 128 7.06 -9.74 0.19
N TYR A 129 5.82 -9.32 -0.07
CA TYR A 129 5.26 -8.10 0.50
C TYR A 129 3.79 -8.33 0.87
N TYR A 130 3.28 -7.51 1.78
CA TYR A 130 1.86 -7.48 2.11
C TYR A 130 1.42 -6.04 2.32
N GLY A 131 0.46 -5.59 1.50
CA GLY A 131 -0.07 -4.24 1.52
C GLY A 131 -1.52 -4.18 2.03
N CYS A 132 -1.80 -3.19 2.88
CA CYS A 132 -3.13 -2.82 3.34
C CYS A 132 -3.45 -1.43 2.78
N VAL A 133 -4.51 -1.31 1.99
CA VAL A 133 -4.97 0.00 1.47
C VAL A 133 -6.01 0.57 2.41
N GLU A 134 -5.82 1.83 2.81
CA GLU A 134 -6.73 2.56 3.67
C GLU A 134 -7.13 3.89 3.01
N ALA A 135 -8.42 4.21 3.09
CA ALA A 135 -8.91 5.53 2.72
C ALA A 135 -8.59 6.49 3.86
N GLN A 136 -7.84 7.54 3.54
CA GLN A 136 -7.62 8.65 4.45
C GLN A 136 -8.96 9.38 4.67
N GLY A 137 -9.13 10.04 5.82
CA GLY A 137 -10.34 10.81 6.14
C GLY A 137 -10.65 11.99 5.20
N ARG A 138 -9.87 12.17 4.12
CA ARG A 138 -10.03 13.17 3.06
C ARG A 138 -10.30 12.53 1.68
N GLY A 139 -10.54 11.21 1.61
CA GLY A 139 -10.87 10.48 0.38
C GLY A 139 -9.67 9.96 -0.42
N THR A 140 -8.45 10.39 -0.07
CA THR A 140 -7.20 9.95 -0.70
C THR A 140 -6.81 8.56 -0.19
N LEU A 141 -6.15 7.74 -1.02
CA LEU A 141 -5.73 6.38 -0.63
C LEU A 141 -4.26 6.37 -0.23
N HIS A 142 -3.94 5.63 0.82
CA HIS A 142 -2.56 5.29 1.18
C HIS A 142 -2.44 3.80 1.46
N CYS A 143 -1.21 3.27 1.40
CA CYS A 143 -0.93 1.88 1.66
C CYS A 143 0.07 1.73 2.81
N HIS A 144 -0.30 0.93 3.81
CA HIS A 144 0.65 0.39 4.77
C HIS A 144 1.17 -0.96 4.26
N MET A 145 2.48 -1.10 4.13
CA MET A 145 3.09 -2.27 3.53
C MET A 145 4.18 -2.87 4.42
N LEU A 146 4.16 -4.20 4.55
CA LEU A 146 5.22 -5.00 5.12
C LEU A 146 6.03 -5.64 3.98
N ILE A 147 7.35 -5.65 4.12
CA ILE A 147 8.26 -6.14 3.08
C ILE A 147 9.29 -7.09 3.70
N TRP A 148 9.53 -8.20 3.03
CA TRP A 148 10.55 -9.20 3.37
C TRP A 148 11.64 -9.20 2.29
N VAL A 149 12.87 -8.98 2.71
CA VAL A 149 14.05 -8.96 1.85
C VAL A 149 14.91 -10.19 2.14
N GLU A 150 15.50 -10.76 1.08
CA GLU A 150 16.46 -11.87 1.18
C GLU A 150 17.67 -11.47 2.04
N GLY A 151 18.18 -12.41 2.83
CA GLY A 151 19.29 -12.13 3.75
C GLY A 151 18.94 -11.25 4.97
N GLY A 152 17.65 -10.93 5.17
CA GLY A 152 17.17 -10.21 6.35
C GLY A 152 17.59 -10.89 7.65
N LEU A 153 18.35 -10.18 8.50
CA LEU A 153 18.79 -10.72 9.77
C LEU A 153 17.61 -10.84 10.75
N ASN A 154 17.56 -11.94 11.49
CA ASN A 154 16.66 -12.08 12.62
C ASN A 154 16.88 -10.90 13.62
N PRO A 155 15.82 -10.29 14.19
CA PRO A 155 15.94 -9.20 15.15
C PRO A 155 16.91 -9.47 16.32
N ASN A 156 16.98 -10.72 16.82
CA ASN A 156 17.93 -11.10 17.85
C ASN A 156 19.38 -11.05 17.36
N LYS A 157 19.63 -11.42 16.09
CA LYS A 157 20.95 -11.29 15.45
C LYS A 157 21.30 -9.83 15.21
N ILE A 158 20.34 -9.00 14.80
CA ILE A 158 20.52 -7.54 14.67
C ILE A 158 20.90 -6.96 16.03
N LYS A 159 20.09 -7.21 17.06
CA LYS A 159 20.34 -6.75 18.44
C LYS A 159 21.72 -7.20 18.94
N ALA A 160 22.07 -8.46 18.75
CA ALA A 160 23.36 -8.99 19.18
C ALA A 160 24.56 -8.35 18.45
N ARG A 161 24.40 -7.89 17.20
CA ARG A 161 25.44 -7.15 16.49
C ARG A 161 25.53 -5.70 16.97
N VAL A 162 24.39 -5.03 17.11
CA VAL A 162 24.33 -3.64 17.60
C VAL A 162 24.85 -3.52 19.04
N MET A 163 24.64 -4.54 19.88
CA MET A 163 25.11 -4.55 21.27
C MET A 163 26.54 -5.08 21.45
N LYS A 164 27.21 -5.52 20.37
CA LYS A 164 28.61 -5.95 20.40
C LYS A 164 29.58 -4.84 19.97
N GLU A 165 29.06 -3.74 19.45
CA GLU A 165 29.75 -2.45 19.35
C GLU A 165 29.54 -1.64 20.62
#